data_AF-A0A2N9YGN2-F1
#
_entry.id   AF-A0A2N9YGN2-F1
#
_cell.length_a   1.000
_cell.length_b   1.000
_cell.length_c   1.000
_cell.angle_alpha   90.00
_cell.angle_beta   90.00
_cell.angle_gamma   90.00
#
_symmetry.space_group_name_H-M   'P 1'
#
loop_
_entity.id
_entity.type
_entity.pdbx_description
1 polymer ?
#
loop_
_entity_poly.entity_id
_entity_poly.type
_entity_poly.pdbx_seq_one_letter_code
_entity_poly.pdbx_strand_id
1 'polypeptide(L)'
;MKKPTLGAKNMLTLHVKDEMMLYNSYLPFLKRGGLFFSTDKKYELGEEVFLKLTLLNDDGTTPVAGKVAWINPKGSPGGRPAGIGVHFNEMDNGKTRERIEQALVGMLKSEKPTYTM
;
A
#
# COMPACT_ATOMS: atom_id res chain seq x y z
N MET A 1 26.93 -1.41 -17.82
CA MET A 1 25.87 -0.93 -16.90
C MET A 1 24.68 -1.88 -17.01
N LYS A 2 24.44 -2.74 -16.01
CA LYS A 2 23.29 -3.66 -16.01
C LYS A 2 22.05 -2.84 -15.64
N LYS A 3 21.12 -2.67 -16.59
CA LYS A 3 19.77 -2.18 -16.27
C LYS A 3 19.19 -3.14 -15.21
N PRO A 4 18.68 -2.65 -14.07
CA PRO A 4 18.08 -3.55 -13.10
C PRO A 4 16.87 -4.18 -13.77
N THR A 5 16.97 -5.46 -14.08
CA THR A 5 15.81 -6.27 -14.38
C THR A 5 14.95 -6.19 -13.13
N LEU A 6 13.81 -5.51 -13.19
CA LEU A 6 12.75 -5.68 -12.21
C LEU A 6 12.42 -7.17 -12.19
N GLY A 7 13.07 -7.92 -11.31
CA GLY A 7 12.73 -9.31 -11.09
C GLY A 7 11.31 -9.37 -10.55
N ALA A 8 10.55 -10.41 -10.91
CA ALA A 8 9.23 -10.70 -10.36
C ALA A 8 9.19 -10.73 -8.81
N LYS A 9 10.35 -10.74 -8.15
CA LYS A 9 10.54 -10.69 -6.71
C LYS A 9 9.91 -9.46 -6.05
N ASN A 10 9.85 -8.31 -6.73
CA ASN A 10 9.41 -7.04 -6.15
C ASN A 10 8.07 -6.55 -6.70
N MET A 11 7.33 -7.43 -7.39
CA MET A 11 5.97 -7.15 -7.85
C MET A 11 4.95 -7.65 -6.82
N LEU A 12 4.09 -6.75 -6.38
CA LEU A 12 3.00 -7.00 -5.43
C LEU A 12 1.68 -6.75 -6.14
N THR A 13 0.68 -7.59 -5.87
CA THR A 13 -0.68 -7.37 -6.36
C THR A 13 -1.60 -7.21 -5.17
N LEU A 14 -2.42 -6.17 -5.18
CA LEU A 14 -3.45 -5.92 -4.18
C LEU A 14 -4.78 -5.62 -4.87
N HIS A 15 -5.75 -6.46 -4.54
CA HIS A 15 -7.14 -6.26 -4.92
C HIS A 15 -7.89 -5.81 -3.67
N VAL A 16 -8.26 -4.53 -3.64
CA VAL A 16 -9.03 -3.95 -2.55
C VAL A 16 -10.50 -4.07 -2.91
N LYS A 17 -11.26 -4.88 -2.16
CA LYS A 17 -12.63 -5.26 -2.54
C LYS A 17 -13.71 -4.31 -2.02
N ASP A 18 -13.44 -3.61 -0.93
CA ASP A 18 -14.40 -2.73 -0.26
C ASP A 18 -13.69 -1.56 0.44
N GLU A 19 -14.47 -0.56 0.82
CA GLU A 19 -13.98 0.67 1.47
C GLU A 19 -13.34 0.39 2.83
N MET A 20 -13.80 -0.62 3.57
CA MET A 20 -13.26 -0.95 4.89
C MET A 20 -11.85 -1.54 4.79
N MET A 21 -11.63 -2.45 3.83
CA MET A 21 -10.32 -2.97 3.49
C MET A 21 -9.39 -1.85 3.02
N LEU A 22 -9.90 -0.93 2.19
CA LEU A 22 -9.14 0.23 1.73
C LEU A 22 -8.71 1.10 2.91
N TYR A 23 -9.66 1.45 3.78
CA TYR A 23 -9.45 2.28 4.96
C TYR A 23 -8.42 1.66 5.91
N ASN A 24 -8.55 0.38 6.25
CA ASN A 24 -7.62 -0.30 7.15
C ASN A 24 -6.20 -0.39 6.56
N SER A 25 -6.09 -0.45 5.23
CA SER A 25 -4.80 -0.56 4.55
C SER A 25 -4.17 0.81 4.26
N TYR A 26 -4.93 1.91 4.27
CA TYR A 26 -4.44 3.22 3.86
C TYR A 26 -3.51 3.86 4.91
N LEU A 27 -2.43 4.48 4.42
CA LEU A 27 -1.39 5.16 5.20
C LEU A 27 -1.44 6.68 4.92
N PRO A 28 -2.44 7.40 5.46
CA PRO A 28 -2.66 8.82 5.13
C PRO A 28 -1.54 9.75 5.63
N PHE A 29 -0.80 9.35 6.65
CA PHE A 29 0.28 10.15 7.24
C PHE A 29 1.53 10.24 6.37
N LEU A 30 1.66 9.38 5.34
CA LEU A 30 2.75 9.47 4.38
C LEU A 30 2.49 10.62 3.40
N LYS A 31 3.53 11.40 3.07
CA LYS A 31 3.43 12.60 2.23
C LYS A 31 2.66 12.39 0.91
N ARG A 32 2.77 11.20 0.32
CA ARG A 32 2.12 10.83 -0.94
C ARG A 32 1.07 9.73 -0.76
N GLY A 33 0.66 9.48 0.47
CA GLY A 33 -0.13 8.31 0.83
C GLY A 33 0.67 7.01 0.72
N GLY A 34 0.04 5.93 1.13
CA GLY A 34 0.59 4.60 0.98
C GLY A 34 -0.44 3.54 1.32
N LEU A 35 -0.08 2.29 1.07
CA LEU A 35 -0.92 1.14 1.41
C LEU A 35 -0.11 0.11 2.18
N PHE A 36 -0.77 -0.53 3.14
CA PHE A 36 -0.30 -1.71 3.82
C PHE A 36 -0.63 -2.96 3.00
N PHE A 37 0.34 -3.86 2.88
CA PHE A 37 0.25 -5.12 2.18
C PHE A 37 0.59 -6.24 3.15
N SER A 38 -0.40 -7.10 3.43
CA SER A 38 -0.17 -8.32 4.21
C SER A 38 0.70 -9.28 3.41
N THR A 39 1.84 -9.69 3.97
CA THR A 39 2.77 -10.62 3.33
C THR A 39 3.76 -11.20 4.35
N ASP A 40 4.09 -12.48 4.17
CA ASP A 40 5.19 -13.14 4.91
C ASP A 40 6.55 -13.00 4.18
N LYS A 41 6.57 -12.37 3.00
CA LYS A 41 7.81 -12.12 2.27
C LYS A 41 8.65 -11.10 3.04
N LYS A 42 9.96 -11.34 3.05
CA LYS A 42 10.92 -10.42 3.66
C LYS A 42 11.23 -9.28 2.70
N TYR A 43 11.17 -8.07 3.24
CA TYR A 43 11.49 -6.82 2.57
C TYR A 43 12.41 -6.00 3.47
N GLU A 44 13.16 -5.09 2.88
CA GLU A 44 13.98 -4.11 3.60
C GLU A 44 13.34 -2.73 3.57
N LEU A 45 13.56 -1.93 4.62
CA LEU A 45 13.16 -0.53 4.60
C LEU A 45 13.89 0.18 3.47
N GLY A 46 13.11 0.88 2.66
CA GLY A 46 13.61 1.58 1.49
C GLY A 46 13.74 0.74 0.23
N GLU A 47 13.34 -0.53 0.26
CA GLU A 47 13.31 -1.35 -0.95
C GLU A 47 12.25 -0.84 -1.95
N GLU A 48 12.61 -0.80 -3.24
CA GLU A 48 11.69 -0.43 -4.31
C GLU A 48 10.78 -1.60 -4.70
N VAL A 49 9.49 -1.29 -4.83
CA VAL A 49 8.45 -2.26 -5.17
C VAL A 49 7.52 -1.71 -6.24
N PHE A 50 6.98 -2.63 -7.05
CA PHE A 50 5.99 -2.34 -8.07
C PHE A 50 4.67 -2.97 -7.68
N LEU A 51 3.63 -2.16 -7.60
CA LEU A 51 2.31 -2.55 -7.16
C LEU A 51 1.38 -2.66 -8.36
N LYS A 52 0.56 -3.70 -8.35
CA LYS A 52 -0.61 -3.88 -9.20
C LYS A 52 -1.82 -3.66 -8.32
N LEU A 53 -2.41 -2.47 -8.40
CA LEU A 53 -3.50 -2.04 -7.53
C LEU A 53 -4.83 -2.06 -8.27
N THR A 54 -5.80 -2.81 -7.76
CA THR A 54 -7.21 -2.73 -8.18
C THR A 54 -8.02 -2.22 -7.00
N LEU A 55 -8.73 -1.10 -7.17
CA LEU A 55 -9.53 -0.48 -6.12
C LEU A 55 -11.01 -0.74 -6.33
N LEU A 56 -11.68 -1.23 -5.29
CA LEU A 56 -13.12 -1.43 -5.24
C LEU A 56 -13.63 -2.20 -6.47
N ASN A 57 -14.49 -1.55 -7.27
CA ASN A 57 -15.12 -2.10 -8.47
C ASN A 57 -14.41 -1.66 -9.76
N ASP A 58 -13.12 -1.29 -9.68
CA ASP A 58 -12.34 -0.95 -10.87
C ASP A 58 -12.29 -2.12 -11.86
N ASP A 59 -12.57 -1.83 -13.13
CA ASP A 59 -12.48 -2.80 -14.23
C ASP A 59 -11.03 -3.18 -14.60
N GLY A 60 -10.03 -2.73 -13.84
CA GLY A 60 -8.63 -2.89 -14.17
C GLY A 60 -7.66 -2.77 -13.01
N THR A 61 -6.40 -3.04 -13.32
CA THR A 61 -5.28 -2.91 -12.40
C THR A 61 -4.41 -1.72 -12.81
N THR A 62 -4.13 -0.84 -11.85
CA THR A 62 -3.26 0.32 -12.02
C THR A 62 -1.85 -0.01 -11.51
N PRO A 63 -0.80 0.15 -12.33
CA PRO A 63 0.57 -0.01 -11.85
C PRO A 63 0.99 1.20 -11.02
N VAL A 64 1.54 0.96 -9.82
CA VAL A 64 2.01 2.02 -8.91
C VAL A 64 3.42 1.66 -8.44
N ALA A 65 4.38 2.55 -8.65
CA ALA A 65 5.72 2.40 -8.07
C ALA A 65 5.71 2.89 -6.61
N GLY A 66 6.43 2.21 -5.74
CA GLY A 66 6.51 2.57 -4.33
C GLY A 66 7.80 2.12 -3.67
N LYS A 67 7.96 2.53 -2.42
CA LYS A 67 9.09 2.21 -1.56
C LYS A 67 8.60 1.72 -0.21
N VAL A 68 9.21 0.66 0.31
CA VAL A 68 8.87 0.14 1.65
C VAL A 68 9.24 1.18 2.69
N ALA A 69 8.25 1.65 3.45
CA ALA A 69 8.39 2.69 4.47
C ALA A 69 8.04 2.19 5.88
N TRP A 70 7.38 1.04 5.98
CA TRP A 70 7.01 0.40 7.23
C TRP A 70 7.09 -1.11 7.09
N ILE A 71 7.47 -1.82 8.15
CA ILE A 71 7.46 -3.28 8.21
C ILE A 71 6.77 -3.68 9.51
N ASN A 72 5.73 -4.50 9.39
CA ASN A 72 5.10 -5.14 10.53
C ASN A 72 5.56 -6.60 10.62
N PRO A 73 6.38 -6.96 11.62
CA PRO A 73 6.87 -8.33 11.74
C PRO A 73 5.75 -9.31 12.10
N LYS A 74 6.00 -10.60 11.84
CA LYS A 74 5.10 -11.67 12.27
C LYS A 74 5.06 -11.73 13.80
N GLY A 75 3.85 -11.83 14.35
CA GLY A 75 3.65 -11.87 15.81
C GLY A 75 3.67 -10.50 16.48
N SER A 76 3.50 -9.41 15.72
CA SER A 76 3.34 -8.08 16.31
C SER A 76 2.21 -8.03 17.34
N PRO A 77 2.39 -7.29 18.45
CA PRO A 77 1.36 -7.09 19.46
C PRO A 77 0.05 -6.57 18.85
N GLY A 78 -1.08 -6.98 19.43
CA GLY A 78 -2.42 -6.53 18.99
C GLY A 78 -2.98 -7.28 17.77
N GLY A 79 -2.38 -8.40 17.35
CA GLY A 79 -2.95 -9.27 16.31
C GLY A 79 -2.85 -8.69 14.88
N ARG A 80 -1.99 -7.70 14.67
CA ARG A 80 -1.82 -7.06 13.35
C ARG A 80 -1.15 -8.05 12.38
N PRO A 81 -1.61 -8.12 11.12
CA PRO A 81 -1.05 -9.04 10.13
C PRO A 81 0.41 -8.70 9.82
N ALA A 82 1.25 -9.72 9.59
CA ALA A 82 2.59 -9.50 9.06
C ALA A 82 2.53 -8.83 7.69
N GLY A 83 3.40 -7.88 7.42
CA GLY A 83 3.39 -7.21 6.13
C GLY A 83 4.23 -5.94 6.07
N ILE A 84 3.98 -5.15 5.03
CA ILE A 84 4.74 -3.91 4.75
C ILE A 84 3.81 -2.75 4.44
N GLY A 85 4.19 -1.56 4.87
CA GLY A 85 3.62 -0.31 4.39
C GLY A 85 4.46 0.24 3.24
N VAL A 86 3.83 0.53 2.11
CA VAL A 86 4.48 1.03 0.91
C VAL A 86 4.08 2.48 0.70
N HIS A 87 5.07 3.37 0.67
CA HIS A 87 4.91 4.78 0.31
C HIS A 87 4.90 4.91 -1.21
N PHE A 88 3.88 5.54 -1.78
CA PHE A 88 3.82 5.78 -3.22
C PHE A 88 4.96 6.71 -3.68
N ASN A 89 5.50 6.42 -4.85
CA ASN A 89 6.61 7.17 -5.44
C ASN A 89 6.12 8.53 -5.98
N GLU A 90 7.05 9.47 -6.15
CA GLU A 90 6.79 10.79 -6.75
C GLU A 90 6.35 10.69 -8.22
N MET A 91 6.76 9.64 -8.93
CA MET A 91 6.35 9.39 -10.32
C MET A 91 4.83 9.21 -10.50
N ASP A 92 4.11 8.81 -9.45
CA ASP A 92 2.65 8.70 -9.45
C ASP A 92 1.95 10.08 -9.45
N ASN A 93 2.68 11.15 -9.13
CA ASN A 93 2.20 12.53 -9.07
C ASN A 93 0.91 12.70 -8.23
N GLY A 94 0.75 11.88 -7.18
CA GLY A 94 -0.38 11.94 -6.25
C GLY A 94 -1.68 11.30 -6.76
N LYS A 95 -1.72 10.78 -7.99
CA LYS A 95 -2.96 10.24 -8.59
C LYS A 95 -3.55 9.09 -7.79
N THR A 96 -2.72 8.17 -7.31
CA THR A 96 -3.17 7.03 -6.51
C THR A 96 -3.71 7.49 -5.17
N ARG A 97 -3.06 8.47 -4.53
CA ARG A 97 -3.53 9.08 -3.28
C ARG A 97 -4.89 9.73 -3.46
N GLU A 98 -5.05 10.60 -4.46
CA GLU A 98 -6.29 11.30 -4.74
C GLU A 98 -7.44 10.32 -4.96
N ARG A 99 -7.21 9.26 -5.74
CA ARG A 99 -8.20 8.22 -5.99
C ARG A 99 -8.63 7.49 -4.72
N ILE A 100 -7.68 7.14 -3.85
CA ILE A 100 -7.98 6.50 -2.57
C ILE A 100 -8.75 7.44 -1.65
N GLU A 101 -8.34 8.71 -1.57
CA GLU A 101 -9.00 9.69 -0.71
C GLU A 101 -10.43 10.01 -1.20
N GLN A 102 -10.65 10.05 -2.53
CA GLN A 102 -11.98 10.14 -3.14
C GLN A 102 -12.86 8.93 -2.80
N ALA A 103 -12.28 7.72 -2.85
CA ALA A 103 -12.98 6.49 -2.46
C ALA A 103 -13.29 6.42 -0.95
N LEU A 104 -12.57 7.18 -0.12
CA LEU A 104 -12.73 7.18 1.34
C LEU A 104 -13.36 8.47 1.89
N VAL A 105 -13.95 9.36 1.06
CA VAL A 105 -14.48 10.67 1.51
C VAL A 105 -15.40 10.56 2.73
N GLY A 106 -16.21 9.50 2.83
CA GLY A 106 -17.09 9.24 3.98
C GLY A 106 -16.39 8.64 5.20
N MET A 107 -15.25 7.97 5.02
CA MET A 107 -14.52 7.23 6.05
C MET A 107 -13.27 7.96 6.57
N LEU A 108 -12.70 8.93 5.85
CA LEU A 108 -11.47 9.62 6.27
C LEU A 108 -11.62 10.41 7.58
N LYS A 109 -12.85 10.75 7.98
CA LYS A 109 -13.15 11.38 9.28
C LYS A 109 -13.31 10.37 10.43
N SER A 110 -13.26 9.07 10.13
CA SER A 110 -13.36 8.01 11.13
C SER A 110 -12.07 7.93 11.95
N GLU A 111 -12.19 7.85 13.27
CA GLU A 111 -11.08 7.63 14.21
C GLU A 111 -10.74 6.14 14.41
N LYS A 112 -11.29 5.25 13.58
CA LYS A 112 -11.05 3.81 13.70
C LYS A 112 -9.56 3.49 13.48
N PRO A 113 -8.96 2.58 14.26
CA PRO A 113 -7.59 2.15 14.05
C PRO A 113 -7.39 1.53 12.65
N THR A 114 -6.25 1.83 12.02
CA THR A 114 -5.83 1.20 10.75
C THR A 114 -4.82 0.08 11.03
N TYR A 115 -4.35 -0.64 10.02
CA TYR A 115 -3.33 -1.68 10.22
C TYR A 115 -1.96 -1.14 10.68
N THR A 116 -1.78 0.19 10.66
CA THR A 116 -0.48 0.82 10.97
C THR A 116 -0.54 1.81 12.14
N MET A 117 -1.72 2.04 12.73
CA MET A 117 -1.90 2.90 13.91
C MET A 117 -2.37 2.09 15.11
#